data_AF-A0A0Q4F789-F1
#
_entry.id   AF-A0A0Q4F789-F1
#
_cell.length_a   1.000
_cell.length_b   1.000
_cell.length_c   1.000
_cell.angle_alpha   90.00
_cell.angle_beta   90.00
_cell.angle_gamma   90.00
#
_symmetry.space_group_name_H-M   'P 1'
#
loop_
_entity.id
_entity.type
_entity.pdbx_description
1 polymer ?
#
loop_
_entity_poly.entity_id
_entity_poly.type
_entity_poly.pdbx_seq_one_letter_code
_entity_poly.pdbx_strand_id
1 'polypeptide(L)'
;MGKLQGRASNALILYAKRLAWLNATPRPPAGTPRAAAFNLATAPSRLDTLKRDRIPVQMPPLPLPHLIERWTEIGMTGSNGMSATPLSWTEIAAWQANTCIRLSPWEARIIRALSLAYVGQSRDSEEETCPSPWRGAVTEAEKAAEVAILDSVLG
;
A
#
# COMPACT_ATOMS: atom_id res chain seq x y z
N MET A 1 -23.26 10.78 -5.30
CA MET A 1 -22.98 9.74 -4.28
C MET A 1 -23.47 10.23 -2.93
N GLY A 2 -24.00 9.35 -2.08
CA GLY A 2 -24.36 9.72 -0.70
C GLY A 2 -23.11 10.03 0.16
N LYS A 3 -23.22 10.95 1.13
CA LYS A 3 -22.11 11.38 2.00
C LYS A 3 -21.38 10.22 2.70
N LEU A 4 -22.13 9.18 3.10
CA LEU A 4 -21.59 7.98 3.75
C LEU A 4 -20.73 7.13 2.80
N GLN A 5 -21.20 6.91 1.57
CA GLN A 5 -20.43 6.18 0.55
C GLN A 5 -19.13 6.90 0.21
N GLY A 6 -19.16 8.24 0.12
CA GLY A 6 -17.95 9.03 -0.11
C GLY A 6 -16.91 8.87 1.00
N ARG A 7 -17.32 8.94 2.27
CA ARG A 7 -16.43 8.72 3.42
C ARG A 7 -15.84 7.31 3.44
N ALA A 8 -16.66 6.28 3.21
CA ALA A 8 -16.21 4.90 3.15
C ALA A 8 -15.21 4.68 2.00
N SER A 9 -15.48 5.26 0.83
CA SER A 9 -14.60 5.18 -0.34
C SER A 9 -13.22 5.79 -0.02
N ASN A 10 -13.18 6.97 0.62
CA ASN A 10 -11.92 7.61 0.99
C ASN A 10 -11.13 6.78 2.00
N ALA A 11 -11.78 6.18 2.99
CA ALA A 11 -11.12 5.32 3.96
C ALA A 11 -10.51 4.06 3.31
N LEU A 12 -11.24 3.42 2.40
CA LEU A 12 -10.75 2.26 1.65
C LEU A 12 -9.57 2.63 0.74
N ILE A 13 -9.67 3.76 0.04
CA ILE A 13 -8.57 4.27 -0.81
C ILE A 13 -7.33 4.56 0.04
N LEU A 14 -7.50 5.16 1.21
CA LEU A 14 -6.40 5.43 2.14
C LEU A 14 -5.74 4.12 2.62
N TYR A 15 -6.54 3.09 2.90
CA TYR A 15 -6.05 1.75 3.23
C TYR A 15 -5.20 1.18 2.09
N ALA A 16 -5.70 1.22 0.85
CA ALA A 16 -4.96 0.73 -0.32
C ALA A 16 -3.64 1.48 -0.53
N LYS A 17 -3.63 2.80 -0.36
CA LYS A 17 -2.41 3.62 -0.42
C LYS A 17 -1.42 3.23 0.68
N ARG A 18 -1.86 3.11 1.93
CA ARG A 18 -0.99 2.70 3.04
C ARG A 18 -0.39 1.31 2.81
N LEU A 19 -1.19 0.37 2.29
CA LEU A 19 -0.71 -0.96 1.94
C LEU A 19 0.36 -0.91 0.82
N ALA A 20 0.14 -0.11 -0.22
CA ALA A 20 1.12 0.09 -1.30
C ALA A 20 2.44 0.68 -0.78
N TRP A 21 2.36 1.69 0.09
CA TRP A 21 3.54 2.30 0.70
C TRP A 21 4.35 1.31 1.54
N LEU A 22 3.67 0.45 2.29
CA LEU A 22 4.31 -0.61 3.09
C LEU A 22 5.01 -1.65 2.20
N ASN A 23 4.38 -2.04 1.10
CA ASN A 23 4.91 -3.05 0.18
C ASN A 23 6.04 -2.52 -0.73
N ALA A 24 6.19 -1.20 -0.84
CA ALA A 24 7.20 -0.61 -1.70
C ALA A 24 8.62 -0.80 -1.15
N THR A 25 9.56 -1.02 -2.07
CA THR A 25 11.02 -1.07 -1.84
C THR A 25 11.61 0.31 -2.17
N PRO A 26 11.95 1.13 -1.17
CA PRO A 26 12.41 2.49 -1.42
C PRO A 26 13.78 2.51 -2.11
N ARG A 27 13.87 3.28 -3.19
CA ARG A 27 15.10 3.52 -3.95
C ARG A 27 15.83 4.73 -3.36
N PRO A 28 17.15 4.61 -3.13
CA PRO A 28 17.96 5.74 -2.68
C PRO A 28 17.97 6.89 -3.69
N PRO A 29 18.19 8.14 -3.23
CA PRO A 29 18.26 9.30 -4.11
C PRO A 29 19.38 9.16 -5.14
N ALA A 30 19.09 9.53 -6.39
CA ALA A 30 20.03 9.45 -7.50
C ALA A 30 21.32 10.24 -7.21
N GLY A 31 22.46 9.73 -7.68
CA GLY A 31 23.76 10.35 -7.46
C GLY A 31 24.42 10.06 -6.12
N THR A 32 23.76 9.32 -5.21
CA THR A 32 24.40 8.86 -3.97
C THR A 32 25.14 7.53 -4.15
N PRO A 33 26.18 7.23 -3.35
CA PRO A 33 26.83 5.92 -3.35
C PRO A 33 25.84 4.77 -3.08
N ARG A 34 24.80 5.02 -2.27
CA ARG A 34 23.71 4.08 -2.00
C ARG A 34 22.92 3.73 -3.26
N ALA A 35 22.66 4.70 -4.13
CA ALA A 35 21.95 4.45 -5.39
C ALA A 35 22.78 3.58 -6.35
N ALA A 36 24.10 3.75 -6.38
CA ALA A 36 24.99 2.92 -7.21
C ALA A 36 25.04 1.45 -6.74
N ALA A 37 24.91 1.21 -5.43
CA ALA A 37 24.89 -0.12 -4.83
C ALA A 37 23.49 -0.74 -4.71
N PHE A 38 22.43 -0.04 -5.15
CA PHE A 38 21.06 -0.50 -4.96
C PHE A 38 20.73 -1.70 -5.84
N ASN A 39 20.22 -2.77 -5.23
CA ASN A 39 19.71 -3.95 -5.94
C ASN A 39 18.25 -4.22 -5.52
N LEU A 40 17.33 -4.07 -6.47
CA LEU A 40 15.90 -4.26 -6.25
C LEU A 40 15.55 -5.69 -5.81
N ALA A 41 16.31 -6.70 -6.26
CA ALA A 41 16.03 -8.10 -5.93
C ALA A 41 16.30 -8.45 -4.46
N THR A 42 17.14 -7.67 -3.78
CA THR A 42 17.54 -7.91 -2.38
C THR A 42 17.12 -6.79 -1.43
N ALA A 43 16.63 -5.66 -1.96
CA ALA A 43 16.23 -4.53 -1.13
C ALA A 43 14.99 -4.87 -0.31
N PRO A 44 14.99 -4.65 1.03
CA PRO A 44 13.83 -4.91 1.86
C PRO A 44 12.71 -3.91 1.54
N SER A 45 11.46 -4.35 1.64
CA SER A 45 10.32 -3.43 1.63
C SER A 45 10.28 -2.61 2.92
N ARG A 46 9.48 -1.54 2.94
CA ARG A 46 9.23 -0.80 4.20
C ARG A 46 8.62 -1.71 5.26
N LEU A 47 7.74 -2.63 4.86
CA LEU A 47 7.16 -3.63 5.75
C LEU A 47 8.22 -4.55 6.37
N ASP A 48 9.18 -5.03 5.57
CA ASP A 48 10.25 -5.92 6.05
C ASP A 48 11.18 -5.20 7.02
N THR A 49 11.48 -3.93 6.74
CA THR A 49 12.26 -3.06 7.62
C THR A 49 11.57 -2.89 8.97
N LEU A 50 10.28 -2.52 8.99
CA LEU A 50 9.50 -2.39 10.22
C LEU A 50 9.44 -3.70 11.01
N LYS A 51 9.27 -4.84 10.34
CA LYS A 51 9.28 -6.17 10.98
C LYS A 51 10.62 -6.50 11.61
N ARG A 52 11.73 -6.25 10.89
CA ARG A 52 13.10 -6.46 11.38
C ARG A 52 13.35 -5.63 12.64
N ASP A 53 12.88 -4.39 12.64
CA ASP A 53 13.05 -3.44 13.73
C ASP A 53 12.00 -3.62 14.85
N ARG A 54 11.11 -4.63 14.71
CA ARG A 54 10.01 -4.96 15.65
C ARG A 54 9.06 -3.79 15.92
N ILE A 55 8.91 -2.90 14.94
CA ILE A 55 7.97 -1.79 14.99
C ILE A 55 6.58 -2.30 14.58
N PRO A 56 5.54 -2.11 15.43
CA PRO A 56 4.20 -2.59 15.11
C PRO A 56 3.62 -1.86 13.90
N VAL A 57 3.16 -2.63 12.91
CA VAL A 57 2.57 -2.09 11.68
C VAL A 57 1.13 -1.68 11.94
N GLN A 58 0.87 -0.38 11.89
CA GLN A 58 -0.49 0.15 11.99
C GLN A 58 -1.11 0.35 10.61
N MET A 59 -2.41 0.04 10.52
CA MET A 59 -3.25 0.21 9.33
C MET A 59 -4.40 1.19 9.61
N PRO A 60 -4.89 1.92 8.58
CA PRO A 60 -6.03 2.80 8.73
C PRO A 60 -7.30 2.02 9.07
N PRO A 61 -8.29 2.63 9.76
CA PRO A 61 -9.57 1.99 10.04
C PRO A 61 -10.27 1.51 8.76
N LEU A 62 -10.75 0.27 8.78
CA LEU A 62 -11.33 -0.40 7.61
C LEU A 62 -12.86 -0.55 7.76
N PRO A 63 -13.68 0.32 7.15
CA PRO A 63 -15.13 0.31 7.36
C PRO A 63 -15.85 -0.86 6.67
N LEU A 64 -15.26 -1.42 5.61
CA LEU A 64 -15.88 -2.46 4.78
C LEU A 64 -14.83 -3.53 4.42
N PRO A 65 -14.49 -4.43 5.35
CA PRO A 65 -13.40 -5.40 5.17
C PRO A 65 -13.61 -6.34 3.99
N HIS A 66 -14.86 -6.76 3.74
CA HIS A 66 -15.20 -7.62 2.60
C HIS A 66 -14.82 -7.03 1.23
N LEU A 67 -14.72 -5.70 1.08
CA LEU A 67 -14.28 -5.10 -0.19
C LEU A 67 -12.76 -5.21 -0.38
N ILE A 68 -12.00 -5.16 0.70
CA ILE A 68 -10.56 -5.42 0.67
C ILE A 68 -10.31 -6.89 0.41
N GLU A 69 -11.02 -7.79 1.09
CA GLU A 69 -10.93 -9.25 0.86
C GLU A 69 -11.17 -9.60 -0.60
N ARG A 70 -12.28 -9.11 -1.19
CA ARG A 70 -12.58 -9.33 -2.62
C ARG A 70 -11.52 -8.71 -3.54
N TRP A 71 -11.04 -7.50 -3.23
CA TRP A 71 -9.99 -6.85 -4.02
C TRP A 71 -8.66 -7.63 -3.97
N THR A 72 -8.30 -8.17 -2.80
CA THR A 72 -7.14 -9.03 -2.62
C THR A 72 -7.32 -10.37 -3.33
N GLU A 73 -8.50 -10.98 -3.24
CA GLU A 73 -8.85 -12.24 -3.92
C GLU A 73 -8.76 -12.11 -5.45
N ILE A 74 -9.15 -10.95 -6.01
CA ILE A 74 -8.99 -10.67 -7.45
C ILE A 74 -7.50 -10.56 -7.84
N GLY A 75 -6.63 -10.10 -6.93
CA GLY A 75 -5.18 -9.99 -7.16
C GLY A 75 -4.58 -8.60 -6.89
N MET A 76 -5.33 -7.65 -6.34
CA MET A 76 -4.98 -6.23 -6.09
C MET A 76 -4.61 -5.39 -7.32
N THR A 77 -3.83 -5.94 -8.25
CA THR A 77 -3.32 -5.36 -9.49
C THR A 77 -3.46 -6.38 -10.62
N GLY A 78 -3.65 -5.90 -11.84
CA GLY A 78 -3.60 -6.74 -13.05
C GLY A 78 -2.17 -6.96 -13.55
N SER A 79 -2.03 -7.89 -14.49
CA SER A 79 -0.77 -8.23 -15.15
C SER A 79 -0.89 -8.02 -16.66
N ASN A 80 -0.25 -6.98 -17.18
CA ASN A 80 -0.14 -6.71 -18.62
C ASN A 80 1.33 -6.73 -19.09
N GLY A 81 2.10 -7.67 -18.54
CA GLY A 81 3.35 -8.16 -19.15
C GLY A 81 4.65 -7.50 -18.69
N MET A 82 4.64 -6.24 -18.24
CA MET A 82 5.89 -5.55 -17.84
C MET A 82 5.85 -4.81 -16.51
N SER A 83 4.67 -4.50 -15.97
CA SER A 83 4.55 -3.82 -14.67
C SER A 83 3.18 -4.07 -14.03
N ALA A 84 3.07 -3.82 -12.74
CA ALA A 84 1.78 -3.81 -12.06
C ALA A 84 0.89 -2.72 -12.67
N THR A 85 -0.31 -3.12 -13.08
CA THR A 85 -1.31 -2.19 -13.60
C THR A 85 -2.64 -2.30 -12.86
N PRO A 86 -3.48 -1.26 -12.93
CA PRO A 86 -4.77 -1.31 -12.28
C PRO A 86 -5.65 -2.41 -12.88
N LEU A 87 -6.43 -3.08 -12.05
CA LEU A 87 -7.40 -4.09 -12.48
C LEU A 87 -8.30 -3.53 -13.60
N SER A 88 -8.44 -4.32 -14.64
CA SER A 88 -9.34 -4.08 -15.76
C SER A 88 -10.78 -4.47 -15.40
N TRP A 89 -11.74 -3.92 -16.14
CA TRP A 89 -13.14 -4.33 -15.99
C TRP A 89 -13.36 -5.79 -16.37
N THR A 90 -12.56 -6.33 -17.28
CA THR A 90 -12.59 -7.73 -17.70
C THR A 90 -12.16 -8.67 -16.57
N GLU A 91 -11.11 -8.33 -15.81
CA GLU A 91 -10.69 -9.12 -14.64
C GLU A 91 -11.77 -9.13 -13.55
N ILE A 92 -12.36 -7.95 -13.27
CA ILE A 92 -13.46 -7.83 -12.29
C ILE A 92 -14.70 -8.62 -12.75
N ALA A 93 -15.03 -8.58 -14.04
CA ALA A 93 -16.14 -9.34 -14.59
C ALA A 93 -15.89 -10.86 -14.56
N ALA A 94 -14.67 -11.30 -14.90
CA ALA A 94 -14.27 -12.70 -14.82
C ALA A 94 -14.33 -13.23 -13.38
N TRP A 95 -13.86 -12.45 -12.41
CA TRP A 95 -13.97 -12.81 -10.99
C TRP A 95 -15.43 -12.95 -10.54
N GLN A 96 -16.32 -12.03 -10.92
CA GLN A 96 -17.76 -12.15 -10.62
C GLN A 96 -18.41 -13.38 -11.28
N ALA A 97 -17.98 -13.74 -12.49
CA ALA A 97 -18.46 -14.94 -13.18
C ALA A 97 -18.02 -16.21 -12.46
N ASN A 98 -16.76 -16.29 -12.04
CA ASN A 98 -16.17 -17.48 -11.41
C ASN A 98 -16.63 -17.69 -9.97
N THR A 99 -16.78 -16.62 -9.19
CA THR A 99 -17.18 -16.70 -7.78
C THR A 99 -18.70 -16.67 -7.58
N CYS A 100 -19.45 -16.35 -8.63
CA CYS A 100 -20.90 -16.08 -8.57
C CYS A 100 -21.29 -14.92 -7.63
N ILE A 101 -20.33 -14.15 -7.11
CA ILE A 101 -20.59 -12.93 -6.35
C ILE A 101 -20.97 -11.82 -7.33
N ARG A 102 -22.04 -11.07 -7.04
CA ARG A 102 -22.48 -9.90 -7.82
C ARG A 102 -22.14 -8.63 -7.07
N LEU A 103 -21.27 -7.83 -7.66
CA LEU A 103 -20.91 -6.52 -7.15
C LEU A 103 -21.94 -5.51 -7.63
N SER A 104 -22.38 -4.64 -6.72
CA SER A 104 -23.10 -3.44 -7.11
C SER A 104 -22.22 -2.53 -7.98
N PRO A 105 -22.82 -1.63 -8.79
CA PRO A 105 -22.05 -0.69 -9.59
C PRO A 105 -21.10 0.19 -8.78
N TRP A 106 -21.38 0.42 -7.49
CA TRP A 106 -20.49 1.18 -6.61
C TRP A 106 -19.30 0.32 -6.16
N GLU A 107 -19.53 -0.92 -5.69
CA GLU A 107 -18.46 -1.81 -5.25
C GLU A 107 -17.46 -2.12 -6.38
N ALA A 108 -17.95 -2.38 -7.60
CA ALA A 108 -17.09 -2.62 -8.76
C ALA A 108 -16.19 -1.41 -9.06
N ARG A 109 -16.74 -0.18 -8.98
CA ARG A 109 -15.97 1.05 -9.12
C ARG A 109 -14.95 1.24 -8.00
N ILE A 110 -15.31 0.89 -6.77
CA ILE A 110 -14.39 0.98 -5.62
C ILE A 110 -13.26 -0.03 -5.75
N ILE A 111 -13.52 -1.29 -6.06
CA ILE A 111 -12.47 -2.30 -6.28
C ILE A 111 -11.46 -1.82 -7.32
N ARG A 112 -11.95 -1.27 -8.44
CA ARG A 112 -11.08 -0.70 -9.46
C ARG A 112 -10.31 0.54 -8.96
N ALA A 113 -10.95 1.41 -8.18
CA ALA A 113 -10.32 2.58 -7.59
C ALA A 113 -9.24 2.22 -6.56
N LEU A 114 -9.43 1.14 -5.79
CA LEU A 114 -8.42 0.61 -4.88
C LEU A 114 -7.19 0.15 -5.63
N SER A 115 -7.39 -0.60 -6.72
CA SER A 115 -6.30 -1.03 -7.59
C SER A 115 -5.54 0.15 -8.21
N LEU A 116 -6.26 1.17 -8.71
CA LEU A 116 -5.66 2.41 -9.20
C LEU A 116 -4.81 3.11 -8.12
N ALA A 117 -5.39 3.30 -6.94
CA ALA A 117 -4.73 3.98 -5.83
C ALA A 117 -3.50 3.21 -5.34
N TYR A 118 -3.58 1.88 -5.30
CA TYR A 118 -2.47 1.01 -4.93
C TYR A 118 -1.32 1.13 -5.94
N VAL A 119 -1.60 1.01 -7.25
CA VAL A 119 -0.56 1.10 -8.29
C VAL A 119 0.07 2.50 -8.33
N GLY A 120 -0.74 3.56 -8.24
CA GLY A 120 -0.24 4.93 -8.20
C GLY A 120 0.69 5.14 -7.00
N GLN A 121 0.20 4.82 -5.80
CA GLN A 121 0.99 4.96 -4.59
C GLN A 121 2.22 4.05 -4.57
N SER A 122 2.17 2.85 -5.16
CA SER A 122 3.34 1.96 -5.24
C SER A 122 4.48 2.63 -6.00
N ARG A 123 4.18 3.34 -7.10
CA ARG A 123 5.17 4.08 -7.88
C ARG A 123 5.72 5.27 -7.11
N ASP A 124 4.83 6.07 -6.51
CA ASP A 124 5.23 7.21 -5.67
C ASP A 124 6.10 6.76 -4.49
N SER A 125 5.83 5.57 -3.95
CA SER A 125 6.54 5.01 -2.80
C SER A 125 7.87 4.36 -3.17
N GLU A 126 8.23 4.25 -4.45
CA GLU A 126 9.59 3.88 -4.84
C GLU A 126 10.59 4.96 -4.41
N GLU A 127 10.18 6.20 -4.22
CA GLU A 127 11.04 7.23 -3.65
C GLU A 127 11.24 7.00 -2.15
N GLU A 128 12.50 6.99 -1.67
CA GLU A 128 12.83 6.83 -0.25
C GLU A 128 12.16 7.89 0.62
N THR A 129 12.11 9.13 0.14
CA THR A 129 11.54 10.29 0.83
C THR A 129 10.01 10.37 0.76
N CYS A 130 9.34 9.41 0.10
CA CYS A 130 7.88 9.42 -0.03
C CYS A 130 7.21 9.33 1.36
N PRO A 131 6.45 10.36 1.78
CA PRO A 131 5.82 10.36 3.09
C PRO A 131 4.73 9.28 3.17
N SER A 132 4.53 8.72 4.37
CA SER A 132 3.44 7.77 4.56
C SER A 132 2.09 8.45 4.32
N PRO A 133 1.19 7.86 3.51
CA PRO A 133 -0.14 8.44 3.24
C PRO A 133 -1.05 8.45 4.47
N TRP A 134 -0.74 7.65 5.48
CA TRP A 134 -1.46 7.61 6.75
C TRP A 134 -0.50 7.38 7.91
N ARG A 135 -0.79 7.98 9.06
CA ARG A 135 -0.04 7.81 10.31
C ARG A 135 -1.04 7.52 11.42
N GLY A 136 -0.75 6.47 12.20
CA GLY A 136 -1.50 6.15 13.41
C GLY A 136 -0.94 6.85 14.64
N ALA A 137 -1.29 6.36 15.83
CA ALA A 137 -0.75 6.91 17.07
C ALA A 137 0.72 6.50 17.23
N VAL A 138 1.57 7.41 17.72
CA VAL A 138 2.98 7.10 17.98
C VAL A 138 3.09 6.09 19.11
N THR A 139 3.73 4.96 18.85
CA THR A 139 3.94 3.88 19.82
C THR A 139 5.26 4.07 20.57
N GLU A 140 5.37 3.44 21.74
CA GLU A 140 6.60 3.47 22.52
C GLU A 140 7.77 2.79 21.80
N ALA A 141 7.50 1.74 21.02
CA ALA A 141 8.49 1.07 20.19
C ALA A 141 9.07 2.00 19.10
N GLU A 142 8.21 2.80 18.46
CA GLU A 142 8.66 3.80 17.47
C GLU A 142 9.55 4.87 18.12
N LYS A 143 9.19 5.35 19.31
CA LYS A 143 10.02 6.31 20.05
C LYS A 143 11.37 5.69 20.43
N ALA A 144 11.37 4.48 20.97
CA ALA A 144 12.60 3.79 21.38
C ALA A 144 13.54 3.55 20.20
N ALA A 145 13.01 3.18 19.03
CA ALA A 145 13.80 3.02 17.81
C ALA A 145 14.41 4.35 17.36
N GLU A 146 13.64 5.43 17.36
CA GLU A 146 14.14 6.77 16.98
C GLU A 146 15.22 7.27 17.95
N VAL A 147 15.02 7.10 19.26
CA VAL A 147 16.01 7.46 20.28
C VAL A 147 17.31 6.66 20.07
N ALA A 148 17.23 5.36 19.82
CA ALA A 148 18.41 4.55 19.55
C ALA A 148 19.19 5.02 18.30
N ILE A 149 18.48 5.49 17.26
CA ILE A 149 19.10 6.09 16.07
C ILE A 149 19.77 7.42 16.44
N LEU A 150 19.08 8.30 17.17
CA LEU A 150 19.61 9.59 17.59
C LEU A 150 20.87 9.43 18.46
N ASP A 151 20.83 8.52 19.43
CA ASP A 151 21.98 8.20 20.29
C ASP A 151 23.16 7.70 19.44
N SER A 152 22.92 6.87 18.43
CA SER A 152 24.00 6.38 17.54
C SER A 152 24.66 7.47 16.68
N VAL A 153 23.94 8.55 16.41
CA VAL A 153 24.43 9.68 15.59
C VAL A 153 25.05 10.77 16.46
N LEU A 154 24.54 10.99 17.66
CA LEU A 154 24.90 12.11 18.52
C LEU A 154 25.94 11.76 19.60
N GLY A 155 26.08 10.47 19.96
CA GLY A 155 27.06 9.99 20.95
C GLY A 155 26.55 10.05 22.38
#